data_AF-A0A8E0IQK9-F1
#
_entry.id   AF-A0A8E0IQK9-F1
#
_cell.length_a   1.000
_cell.length_b   1.000
_cell.length_c   1.000
_cell.angle_alpha   90.00
_cell.angle_beta   90.00
_cell.angle_gamma   90.00
#
_symmetry.space_group_name_H-M   'P 1'
#
loop_
_entity.id
_entity.type
_entity.pdbx_description
1 polymer ?
#
loop_
_entity_poly.entity_id
_entity_poly.type
_entity_poly.pdbx_seq_one_letter_code
_entity_poly.pdbx_strand_id
1 'polypeptide(L)'
;KAVRPAAQLHGLEKVITALQTQQAFAEVNIVGHSMGGVTAVLYLLSKPTVPVANLVTIAAPMNDLEVAQRSPILNWRLTRTGPEHAAPIYQQFQKTIGNLPANLRWLNIAGDLLIGGRHDGEVAINSSFAIRYLVKDRIKDYTEVVIRGPRAAHSLLHENRLVDHDIVEYLWQRQRDF
;
A
#
# COMPACT_ATOMS: atom_id res chain seq x y z
N LYS A 1 4.79 -18.87 -7.80
CA LYS A 1 5.14 -18.89 -6.35
C LYS A 1 3.91 -18.39 -5.60
N ALA A 2 3.30 -19.20 -4.73
CA ALA A 2 2.18 -18.72 -3.91
C ALA A 2 2.73 -17.67 -2.94
N VAL A 3 2.12 -16.48 -2.92
CA VAL A 3 2.48 -15.43 -1.97
C VAL A 3 2.02 -15.86 -0.58
N ARG A 4 2.87 -15.70 0.44
CA ARG A 4 2.57 -16.06 1.83
C ARG A 4 2.69 -14.82 2.70
N PRO A 5 1.61 -14.03 2.86
CA PRO A 5 1.65 -12.77 3.60
C PRO A 5 2.24 -12.90 5.01
N ALA A 6 1.96 -14.00 5.71
CA ALA A 6 2.53 -14.28 7.03
C ALA A 6 4.07 -14.44 7.01
N ALA A 7 4.63 -15.09 6.00
CA ALA A 7 6.07 -15.27 5.88
C ALA A 7 6.78 -13.94 5.53
N GLN A 8 6.14 -13.11 4.68
CA GLN A 8 6.65 -11.78 4.35
C GLN A 8 6.60 -10.84 5.55
N LEU A 9 5.50 -10.86 6.31
CA LEU A 9 5.36 -10.11 7.56
C LEU A 9 6.47 -10.48 8.55
N HIS A 10 6.65 -11.78 8.82
CA HIS A 10 7.71 -12.25 9.70
C HIS A 10 9.11 -11.84 9.23
N GLY A 11 9.34 -11.86 7.91
CA GLY A 11 10.58 -11.37 7.31
C GLY A 11 10.82 -9.88 7.58
N LEU A 12 9.80 -9.06 7.37
CA LEU A 12 9.86 -7.62 7.61
C LEU A 12 10.09 -7.29 9.09
N GLU A 13 9.39 -7.98 10.00
CA GLU A 13 9.57 -7.82 11.45
C GLU A 13 11.02 -8.12 11.87
N LYS A 14 11.60 -9.19 11.33
CA LYS A 14 13.01 -9.54 11.59
C LYS A 14 13.98 -8.50 11.07
N VAL A 15 13.77 -7.98 9.87
CA VAL A 15 14.64 -6.94 9.29
C VAL A 15 14.61 -5.68 10.15
N ILE A 16 13.42 -5.18 10.49
CA ILE A 16 13.29 -3.95 11.30
C ILE A 16 13.89 -4.16 12.70
N THR A 17 13.67 -5.32 13.32
CA THR A 17 14.27 -5.65 14.63
C THR A 17 15.80 -5.70 14.57
N ALA A 18 16.35 -6.30 13.51
CA ALA A 18 17.80 -6.37 13.31
C ALA A 18 18.41 -4.98 13.10
N LEU A 19 17.74 -4.12 12.32
CA LEU A 19 18.17 -2.72 12.13
C LEU A 19 18.09 -1.94 13.45
N GLN A 20 17.00 -2.07 14.21
CA GLN A 20 16.84 -1.42 15.51
C GLN A 20 17.92 -1.83 16.52
N THR A 21 18.37 -3.09 16.45
CA THR A 21 19.46 -3.60 17.28
C THR A 21 20.81 -2.99 16.91
N GLN A 22 21.04 -2.73 15.63
CA GLN A 22 22.28 -2.13 15.14
C GLN A 22 22.33 -0.62 15.40
N GLN A 23 21.19 0.06 15.26
CA GLN A 23 21.04 1.48 15.51
C GLN A 23 19.61 1.77 15.93
N ALA A 24 19.44 2.39 17.10
CA ALA A 24 18.12 2.76 17.58
C ALA A 24 17.51 3.88 16.71
N PHE A 25 16.29 3.66 16.25
CA PHE A 25 15.40 4.69 15.67
C PHE A 25 14.05 4.68 16.40
N ALA A 26 13.40 5.84 16.44
CA ALA A 26 12.12 6.01 17.14
C ALA A 26 10.93 5.53 16.30
N GLU A 27 11.05 5.61 14.97
CA GLU A 27 9.98 5.32 14.02
C GLU A 27 10.58 4.99 12.63
N VAL A 28 9.76 4.40 11.76
CA VAL A 28 10.15 4.05 10.38
C VAL A 28 9.18 4.61 9.35
N ASN A 29 9.72 4.90 8.16
CA ASN A 29 8.95 5.07 6.94
C ASN A 29 9.01 3.77 6.14
N ILE A 30 7.89 3.34 5.56
CA ILE A 30 7.85 2.12 4.75
C ILE A 30 7.30 2.45 3.36
N VAL A 31 8.02 2.03 2.32
CA VAL A 31 7.58 2.08 0.93
C VAL A 31 7.42 0.65 0.45
N GLY A 32 6.22 0.28 0.01
CA GLY A 32 5.91 -1.09 -0.42
C GLY A 32 5.22 -1.12 -1.78
N HIS A 33 5.83 -1.82 -2.74
CA HIS A 33 5.22 -2.11 -4.05
C HIS A 33 4.45 -3.42 -4.03
N SER A 34 3.28 -3.46 -4.69
CA SER A 34 2.47 -4.66 -4.88
C SER A 34 2.24 -5.41 -3.55
N MET A 35 2.57 -6.69 -3.48
CA MET A 35 2.48 -7.48 -2.24
C MET A 35 3.37 -6.98 -1.09
N GLY A 36 4.44 -6.25 -1.37
CA GLY A 36 5.23 -5.55 -0.36
C GLY A 36 4.41 -4.47 0.36
N GLY A 37 3.52 -3.79 -0.36
CA GLY A 37 2.58 -2.82 0.23
C GLY A 37 1.54 -3.49 1.13
N VAL A 38 0.99 -4.63 0.72
CA VAL A 38 0.11 -5.44 1.58
C VAL A 38 0.85 -5.89 2.85
N THR A 39 2.10 -6.36 2.70
CA THR A 39 2.95 -6.76 3.83
C THR A 39 3.19 -5.58 4.79
N ALA A 40 3.45 -4.38 4.25
CA ALA A 40 3.65 -3.18 5.05
C ALA A 40 2.39 -2.81 5.87
N VAL A 41 1.19 -2.95 5.30
CA VAL A 41 -0.07 -2.73 6.03
C VAL A 41 -0.28 -3.79 7.10
N LEU A 42 0.01 -5.05 6.82
CA LEU A 42 -0.06 -6.10 7.83
C LEU A 42 0.91 -5.85 8.99
N TYR A 43 2.12 -5.38 8.70
CA TYR A 43 3.12 -4.98 9.69
C TYR A 43 2.64 -3.79 10.53
N LEU A 44 2.16 -2.73 9.89
CA LEU A 44 1.55 -1.59 10.56
C LEU A 44 0.45 -2.02 11.54
N LEU A 45 -0.42 -2.95 11.12
CA LEU A 45 -1.55 -3.42 11.92
C LEU A 45 -1.17 -4.51 12.94
N SER A 46 0.05 -5.04 12.94
CA SER A 46 0.52 -6.02 13.93
C SER A 46 0.91 -5.40 15.28
N LYS A 47 0.84 -4.07 15.41
CA LYS A 47 1.34 -3.28 16.55
C LYS A 47 2.85 -3.52 16.78
N PRO A 48 3.68 -3.17 15.79
CA PRO A 48 5.11 -3.39 15.89
C PRO A 48 5.72 -2.54 17.01
N THR A 49 6.84 -3.01 17.57
CA THR A 49 7.58 -2.28 18.61
C THR A 49 8.16 -0.96 18.10
N VAL A 50 8.51 -0.90 16.82
CA VAL A 50 8.91 0.33 16.15
C VAL A 50 7.70 0.88 15.39
N PRO A 51 7.15 2.05 15.79
CA PRO A 51 6.05 2.68 15.09
C PRO A 51 6.36 3.03 13.63
N VAL A 52 5.33 2.99 12.79
CA VAL A 52 5.40 3.47 11.40
C VAL A 52 4.87 4.90 11.35
N ALA A 53 5.71 5.84 10.92
CA ALA A 53 5.37 7.25 10.82
C ALA A 53 4.69 7.58 9.48
N ASN A 54 5.31 7.14 8.38
CA ASN A 54 4.79 7.32 7.04
C ASN A 54 4.76 5.99 6.29
N LEU A 55 3.66 5.72 5.59
CA LEU A 55 3.48 4.59 4.70
C LEU A 55 3.30 5.08 3.26
N VAL A 56 4.00 4.45 2.33
CA VAL A 56 3.77 4.58 0.90
C VAL A 56 3.45 3.21 0.34
N THR A 57 2.34 3.08 -0.36
CA THR A 57 1.98 1.87 -1.09
C THR A 57 1.89 2.15 -2.57
N ILE A 58 2.52 1.31 -3.40
CA ILE A 58 2.54 1.46 -4.86
C ILE A 58 1.88 0.22 -5.46
N ALA A 59 0.72 0.37 -6.09
CA ALA A 59 -0.06 -0.72 -6.69
C ALA A 59 -0.29 -1.90 -5.74
N ALA A 60 -0.48 -1.63 -4.44
CA ALA A 60 -0.74 -2.67 -3.47
C ALA A 60 -2.17 -3.19 -3.64
N PRO A 61 -2.41 -4.51 -3.78
CA PRO A 61 -3.74 -5.06 -4.00
C PRO A 61 -4.48 -5.26 -2.66
N MET A 62 -5.15 -4.20 -2.21
CA MET A 62 -5.79 -4.17 -0.89
C MET A 62 -7.12 -4.92 -0.81
N ASN A 63 -7.65 -5.39 -1.95
CA ASN A 63 -8.90 -6.15 -2.00
C ASN A 63 -8.89 -7.23 -3.09
N ASP A 64 -7.78 -7.95 -3.24
CA ASP A 64 -7.67 -9.09 -4.14
C ASP A 64 -7.71 -10.44 -3.40
N LEU A 65 -8.10 -11.50 -4.12
CA LEU A 65 -8.21 -12.85 -3.56
C LEU A 65 -6.82 -13.45 -3.28
N GLU A 66 -5.90 -13.35 -4.24
CA GLU A 66 -4.47 -13.66 -4.16
C GLU A 66 -3.77 -13.02 -5.36
N VAL A 67 -2.59 -12.41 -5.18
CA VAL A 67 -1.74 -11.98 -6.30
C VAL A 67 -1.07 -13.22 -6.89
N ALA A 68 -1.83 -13.95 -7.70
CA ALA A 68 -1.34 -15.05 -8.50
C ALA A 68 -1.32 -14.59 -9.95
N GLN A 69 -0.20 -14.83 -10.65
CA GLN A 69 0.11 -14.42 -12.03
C GLN A 69 -0.86 -14.93 -13.12
N ARG A 70 -2.04 -15.46 -12.77
CA ARG A 70 -3.02 -16.07 -13.68
C ARG A 70 -4.49 -15.80 -13.33
N SER A 71 -4.77 -15.05 -12.26
CA SER A 71 -6.15 -14.66 -11.95
C SER A 71 -6.57 -13.46 -12.81
N PRO A 72 -7.86 -13.35 -13.19
CA PRO A 72 -8.35 -12.12 -13.81
C PRO A 72 -8.15 -10.95 -12.85
N ILE A 73 -7.88 -9.76 -13.40
CA ILE A 73 -7.78 -8.53 -12.61
C ILE A 73 -9.14 -8.25 -11.98
N LEU A 74 -9.20 -8.27 -10.65
CA LEU A 74 -10.43 -8.09 -9.91
C LEU A 74 -10.70 -6.60 -9.69
N ASN A 75 -11.57 -6.03 -10.51
CA ASN A 75 -11.98 -4.63 -10.40
C ASN A 75 -13.35 -4.49 -9.72
N TRP A 76 -13.46 -4.98 -8.49
CA TRP A 76 -14.69 -4.85 -7.70
C TRP A 76 -15.05 -3.38 -7.52
N ARG A 77 -16.31 -3.02 -7.79
CA ARG A 77 -16.78 -1.64 -7.65
C ARG A 77 -16.68 -1.21 -6.19
N LEU A 78 -16.25 0.04 -5.98
CA LEU A 78 -16.32 0.68 -4.67
C LEU A 78 -17.69 1.33 -4.50
N THR A 79 -18.39 0.95 -3.43
CA THR A 79 -19.71 1.48 -3.04
C THR A 79 -19.55 2.64 -2.04
N ARG A 80 -20.62 3.11 -1.42
CA ARG A 80 -20.54 4.12 -0.35
C ARG A 80 -19.89 3.60 0.94
N THR A 81 -19.89 2.29 1.17
CA THR A 81 -19.46 1.67 2.44
C THR A 81 -18.21 0.81 2.33
N GLY A 82 -17.68 0.63 1.12
CA GLY A 82 -16.53 -0.24 0.85
C GLY A 82 -16.63 -0.93 -0.49
N PRO A 83 -15.72 -1.86 -0.79
CA PRO A 83 -15.81 -2.69 -2.00
C PRO A 83 -17.08 -3.54 -1.99
N GLU A 84 -17.69 -3.72 -3.15
CA GLU A 84 -18.88 -4.57 -3.36
C GLU A 84 -18.64 -6.02 -2.92
N HIS A 85 -17.40 -6.50 -3.10
CA HIS A 85 -16.94 -7.78 -2.59
C HIS A 85 -15.65 -7.58 -1.78
N ALA A 86 -15.70 -7.99 -0.50
CA ALA A 86 -14.54 -7.97 0.39
C ALA A 86 -13.73 -9.28 0.22
N ALA A 87 -12.56 -9.18 -0.41
CA ALA A 87 -11.62 -10.29 -0.53
C ALA A 87 -10.98 -10.65 0.83
N PRO A 88 -10.40 -11.85 1.00
CA PRO A 88 -9.80 -12.29 2.26
C PRO A 88 -8.79 -11.30 2.86
N ILE A 89 -7.96 -10.66 2.03
CA ILE A 89 -6.99 -9.68 2.54
C ILE A 89 -7.67 -8.42 3.10
N TYR A 90 -8.73 -7.95 2.45
CA TYR A 90 -9.52 -6.82 2.95
C TYR A 90 -10.23 -7.16 4.26
N GLN A 91 -10.80 -8.36 4.34
CA GLN A 91 -11.40 -8.86 5.59
C GLN A 91 -10.38 -8.99 6.71
N GLN A 92 -9.13 -9.37 6.39
CA GLN A 92 -8.05 -9.40 7.36
C GLN A 92 -7.74 -7.99 7.89
N PHE A 93 -7.68 -6.99 7.01
CA PHE A 93 -7.53 -5.59 7.43
C PHE A 93 -8.70 -5.14 8.32
N GLN A 94 -9.94 -5.46 7.96
CA GLN A 94 -11.11 -5.11 8.78
C GLN A 94 -11.01 -5.62 10.23
N LYS A 95 -10.46 -6.83 10.43
CA LYS A 95 -10.29 -7.42 11.76
C LYS A 95 -9.25 -6.71 12.60
N THR A 96 -8.18 -6.19 11.99
CA THR A 96 -7.03 -5.61 12.71
C THR A 96 -6.96 -4.09 12.61
N ILE A 97 -7.87 -3.44 11.88
CA ILE A 97 -7.86 -1.99 11.63
C ILE A 97 -7.91 -1.14 12.91
N GLY A 98 -8.42 -1.68 14.02
CA GLY A 98 -8.40 -1.02 15.32
C GLY A 98 -6.99 -0.73 15.86
N ASN A 99 -5.95 -1.30 15.25
CA ASN A 99 -4.55 -1.08 15.59
C ASN A 99 -3.90 0.09 14.82
N LEU A 100 -4.64 0.80 13.96
CA LEU A 100 -4.09 1.92 13.20
C LEU A 100 -3.51 3.02 14.11
N PRO A 101 -2.28 3.50 13.85
CA PRO A 101 -1.74 4.67 14.53
C PRO A 101 -2.47 5.94 14.07
N ALA A 102 -3.02 6.70 15.02
CA ALA A 102 -3.73 7.95 14.70
C ALA A 102 -2.85 9.01 14.02
N ASN A 103 -1.54 9.01 14.30
CA ASN A 103 -0.59 9.95 13.71
C ASN A 103 -0.02 9.52 12.35
N LEU A 104 -0.43 8.35 11.83
CA LEU A 104 0.07 7.82 10.56
C LEU A 104 -0.25 8.75 9.40
N ARG A 105 0.72 8.94 8.52
CA ARG A 105 0.54 9.51 7.19
C ARG A 105 0.67 8.42 6.15
N TRP A 106 -0.25 8.33 5.19
CA TRP A 106 -0.22 7.32 4.14
C TRP A 106 -0.46 7.87 2.71
N LEU A 107 0.54 7.75 1.83
CA LEU A 107 0.41 7.93 0.39
C LEU A 107 0.12 6.60 -0.33
N ASN A 108 -1.01 6.48 -1.00
CA ASN A 108 -1.41 5.29 -1.73
C ASN A 108 -1.46 5.58 -3.24
N ILE A 109 -0.59 4.92 -4.00
CA ILE A 109 -0.38 5.14 -5.43
C ILE A 109 -0.95 3.95 -6.21
N ALA A 110 -1.73 4.22 -7.24
CA ALA A 110 -2.22 3.22 -8.19
C ALA A 110 -1.86 3.59 -9.63
N GLY A 111 -1.79 2.59 -10.52
CA GLY A 111 -1.57 2.80 -11.96
C GLY A 111 -2.84 2.61 -12.79
N ASP A 112 -2.93 3.36 -13.88
CA ASP A 112 -3.94 3.22 -14.93
C ASP A 112 -3.26 3.25 -16.30
N LEU A 113 -3.23 2.11 -16.98
CA LEU A 113 -2.67 1.99 -18.33
C LEU A 113 -3.44 2.79 -19.39
N LEU A 114 -4.65 3.29 -19.08
CA LEU A 114 -5.54 3.98 -20.02
C LEU A 114 -5.95 3.12 -21.23
N ILE A 115 -5.95 1.79 -21.08
CA ILE A 115 -6.37 0.82 -22.10
C ILE A 115 -7.81 0.32 -21.88
N GLY A 116 -8.58 1.00 -21.03
CA GLY A 116 -9.81 0.47 -20.46
C GLY A 116 -9.53 -0.35 -19.19
N GLY A 117 -10.58 -0.70 -18.43
CA GLY A 117 -10.45 -1.57 -17.26
C GLY A 117 -9.93 -0.92 -15.96
N ARG A 118 -9.30 0.26 -16.00
CA ARG A 118 -8.82 1.03 -14.83
C ARG A 118 -7.87 0.23 -13.93
N HIS A 119 -6.77 -0.24 -14.51
CA HIS A 119 -5.75 -1.05 -13.84
C HIS A 119 -4.35 -0.81 -14.42
N ASP A 120 -3.33 -1.26 -13.70
CA ASP A 120 -1.91 -1.19 -14.11
C ASP A 120 -1.44 -2.42 -14.91
N GLY A 121 -2.34 -3.38 -15.16
CA GLY A 121 -2.04 -4.64 -15.84
C GLY A 121 -2.01 -5.84 -14.90
N GLU A 122 -1.98 -5.62 -13.59
CA GLU A 122 -2.07 -6.67 -12.57
C GLU A 122 -3.10 -6.33 -11.48
N VAL A 123 -3.16 -5.07 -11.06
CA VAL A 123 -3.96 -4.57 -9.94
C VAL A 123 -4.92 -3.47 -10.42
N ALA A 124 -6.19 -3.62 -10.07
CA ALA A 124 -7.19 -2.58 -10.31
C ALA A 124 -7.05 -1.41 -9.35
N ILE A 125 -7.31 -0.18 -9.83
CA ILE A 125 -7.32 1.03 -8.99
C ILE A 125 -8.29 0.86 -7.81
N ASN A 126 -9.44 0.25 -8.05
CA ASN A 126 -10.42 0.00 -7.00
C ASN A 126 -9.89 -0.96 -5.92
N SER A 127 -9.08 -1.96 -6.31
CA SER A 127 -8.43 -2.86 -5.35
C SER A 127 -7.39 -2.12 -4.52
N SER A 128 -6.52 -1.32 -5.15
CA SER A 128 -5.52 -0.53 -4.41
C SER A 128 -6.12 0.45 -3.42
N PHE A 129 -7.22 1.09 -3.80
CA PHE A 129 -7.85 2.10 -2.98
C PHE A 129 -9.02 1.61 -2.14
N ALA A 130 -9.32 0.30 -2.12
CA ALA A 130 -10.37 -0.24 -1.27
C ALA A 130 -10.12 0.07 0.21
N ILE A 131 -8.86 0.09 0.65
CA ILE A 131 -8.49 0.34 2.04
C ILE A 131 -8.95 1.71 2.56
N ARG A 132 -9.21 2.69 1.69
CA ARG A 132 -9.65 4.05 2.06
C ARG A 132 -10.82 4.03 3.06
N TYR A 133 -11.75 3.10 2.90
CA TYR A 133 -12.97 3.01 3.70
C TYR A 133 -12.69 2.55 5.14
N LEU A 134 -11.52 1.97 5.38
CA LEU A 134 -11.08 1.54 6.69
C LEU A 134 -10.19 2.59 7.36
N VAL A 135 -9.46 3.42 6.61
CA VAL A 135 -8.34 4.22 7.13
C VAL A 135 -8.54 5.73 7.11
N LYS A 136 -9.20 6.30 6.11
CA LYS A 136 -9.08 7.74 5.77
C LYS A 136 -9.50 8.69 6.89
N ASP A 137 -10.47 8.29 7.72
CA ASP A 137 -11.02 9.08 8.82
C ASP A 137 -10.43 8.67 10.19
N ARG A 138 -9.37 7.85 10.20
CA ARG A 138 -8.75 7.29 11.43
C ARG A 138 -7.28 7.64 11.60
N ILE A 139 -6.67 8.26 10.60
CA ILE A 139 -5.25 8.58 10.56
C ILE A 139 -5.04 10.06 10.25
N LYS A 140 -3.81 10.55 10.42
CA LYS A 140 -3.48 11.97 10.26
C LYS A 140 -3.62 12.45 8.82
N ASP A 141 -3.21 11.62 7.86
CA ASP A 141 -3.21 11.96 6.43
C ASP A 141 -3.34 10.69 5.59
N TYR A 142 -4.27 10.69 4.64
CA TYR A 142 -4.45 9.62 3.66
C TYR A 142 -4.61 10.24 2.28
N THR A 143 -3.59 10.11 1.44
CA THR A 143 -3.52 10.69 0.10
C THR A 143 -3.51 9.59 -0.95
N GLU A 144 -4.27 9.77 -2.02
CA GLU A 144 -4.31 8.84 -3.15
C GLU A 144 -3.83 9.50 -4.44
N VAL A 145 -2.99 8.80 -5.19
CA VAL A 145 -2.49 9.27 -6.49
C VAL A 145 -2.68 8.19 -7.55
N VAL A 146 -3.18 8.60 -8.72
CA VAL A 146 -3.28 7.72 -9.90
C VAL A 146 -2.28 8.16 -10.94
N ILE A 147 -1.30 7.31 -11.21
CA ILE A 147 -0.37 7.46 -12.34
C ILE A 147 -1.05 6.93 -13.59
N ARG A 148 -1.01 7.69 -14.68
CA ARG A 148 -1.74 7.36 -15.91
C ARG A 148 -0.82 7.22 -17.12
N GLY A 149 -1.19 6.33 -18.03
CA GLY A 149 -0.55 6.12 -19.31
C GLY A 149 0.38 4.89 -19.34
N PRO A 150 1.14 4.68 -20.42
CA PRO A 150 1.92 3.45 -20.62
C PRO A 150 2.96 3.17 -19.52
N ARG A 151 3.49 4.22 -18.87
CA ARG A 151 4.43 4.11 -17.74
C ARG A 151 3.75 3.85 -16.39
N ALA A 152 2.42 3.67 -16.38
CA ALA A 152 1.66 3.24 -15.22
C ALA A 152 1.52 1.71 -15.13
N ALA A 153 2.21 0.95 -15.99
CA ALA A 153 2.24 -0.51 -15.91
C ALA A 153 2.76 -0.98 -14.55
N HIS A 154 2.27 -2.12 -14.06
CA HIS A 154 2.52 -2.60 -12.70
C HIS A 154 4.00 -2.58 -12.28
N SER A 155 4.91 -3.09 -13.12
CA SER A 155 6.36 -3.08 -12.88
C SER A 155 7.02 -1.73 -13.16
N LEU A 156 6.43 -0.88 -14.00
CA LEU A 156 7.00 0.43 -14.33
C LEU A 156 6.71 1.50 -13.28
N LEU A 157 5.73 1.28 -12.41
CA LEU A 157 5.37 2.21 -11.33
C LEU A 157 6.55 2.49 -10.38
N HIS A 158 7.38 1.50 -10.08
CA HIS A 158 8.59 1.68 -9.25
C HIS A 158 9.84 2.13 -10.05
N GLU A 159 9.67 2.45 -11.34
CA GLU A 159 10.68 3.07 -12.21
C GLU A 159 10.17 4.39 -12.80
N ASN A 160 9.11 4.95 -12.19
CA ASN A 160 8.40 6.11 -12.70
C ASN A 160 8.81 7.37 -11.92
N ARG A 161 9.38 8.35 -12.62
CA ARG A 161 9.82 9.62 -12.03
C ARG A 161 8.71 10.41 -11.33
N LEU A 162 7.45 10.27 -11.77
CA LEU A 162 6.32 10.89 -11.08
C LEU A 162 6.09 10.22 -9.71
N VAL A 163 6.17 8.89 -9.67
CA VAL A 163 6.08 8.13 -8.40
C VAL A 163 7.25 8.51 -7.49
N ASP A 164 8.48 8.53 -8.00
CA ASP A 164 9.66 8.92 -7.22
C ASP A 164 9.49 10.33 -6.64
N HIS A 165 9.01 11.27 -7.46
CA HIS A 165 8.73 12.64 -7.04
C HIS A 165 7.69 12.70 -5.92
N ASP A 166 6.54 12.05 -6.10
CA ASP A 166 5.45 12.07 -5.12
C ASP A 166 5.89 11.44 -3.79
N ILE A 167 6.69 10.37 -3.84
CA ILE A 167 7.28 9.75 -2.64
C ILE A 167 8.21 10.73 -1.93
N VAL A 168 9.08 11.42 -2.68
CA VAL A 168 10.04 12.36 -2.13
C VAL A 168 9.34 13.53 -1.45
N GLU A 169 8.38 14.13 -2.14
CA GLU A 169 7.58 15.24 -1.61
C GLU A 169 6.83 14.80 -0.35
N TYR A 170 6.21 13.62 -0.38
CA TYR A 170 5.39 13.14 0.73
C TYR A 170 6.19 12.81 1.99
N LEU A 171 7.34 12.12 1.84
CA LEU A 171 8.16 11.66 2.96
C LEU A 171 9.01 12.76 3.58
N TRP A 172 9.58 13.65 2.75
CA TRP A 172 10.53 14.65 3.23
C TRP A 172 10.01 16.08 3.19
N GLN A 173 8.77 16.32 2.76
CA GLN A 173 8.13 17.64 2.74
C GLN A 173 8.99 18.71 2.06
N ARG A 174 9.81 18.31 1.07
CA ARG A 174 10.65 19.25 0.33
C ARG A 174 9.74 20.09 -0.55
N GLN A 175 9.52 21.35 -0.17
CA GLN A 175 8.98 22.35 -1.08
C GLN A 175 9.94 22.56 -2.25
N ARG A 176 9.36 22.84 -3.42
CA ARG A 176 10.02 23.02 -4.72
C ARG A 176 11.26 23.91 -4.65
N ASP A 177 12.42 23.34 -5.00
CA ASP A 177 13.53 24.08 -5.59
C ASP A 177 13.48 23.83 -7.11
N PHE A 178 12.68 24.61 -7.85
CA PHE A 178 12.72 24.69 -9.31
C PHE A 178 12.68 26.15 -9.75
#